data_AF-A0A2V8BW78-F1
#
_entry.id   AF-A0A2V8BW78-F1
#
_cell.length_a   1.000
_cell.length_b   1.000
_cell.length_c   1.000
_cell.angle_alpha   90.00
_cell.angle_beta   90.00
_cell.angle_gamma   90.00
#
_symmetry.space_group_name_H-M   'P 1'
#
loop_
_entity.id
_entity.type
_entity.pdbx_description
1 polymer ?
#
loop_
_entity_poly.entity_id
_entity_poly.type
_entity_poly.pdbx_seq_one_letter_code
_entity_poly.pdbx_strand_id
1 'polypeptide(L)' 'MMDGTELEGRIKNFDRFALVLDQGGTDQMVFKHAIACIKTPKPVSNYFSHQ' A
#
# COMPACT_ATOMS: atom_id res chain seq x y z
N MET A 1 -3.48 6.43 -6.33
CA MET A 1 -2.99 5.74 -7.56
C MET A 1 -2.45 6.78 -8.52
N MET A 2 -1.71 6.41 -9.56
CA MET A 2 -1.14 7.37 -10.54
C MET A 2 -2.20 8.15 -11.31
N ASP A 3 -3.39 7.58 -11.46
CA ASP A 3 -4.58 8.20 -12.08
C ASP A 3 -5.38 9.10 -11.11
N GLY A 4 -4.95 9.24 -9.85
CA GLY A 4 -5.66 9.99 -8.82
C GLY A 4 -6.70 9.20 -8.03
N THR A 5 -6.98 7.94 -8.39
CA THR A 5 -7.90 7.07 -7.63
C THR A 5 -7.33 6.77 -6.25
N GLU A 6 -8.15 6.82 -5.20
CA GLU A 6 -7.77 6.38 -3.85
C GLU A 6 -8.27 4.95 -3.59
N LEU A 7 -7.40 4.10 -3.04
CA LEU A 7 -7.73 2.75 -2.61
C LEU A 7 -7.46 2.63 -1.12
N GLU A 8 -8.45 2.15 -0.37
CA GLU A 8 -8.35 1.88 1.06
C GLU A 8 -8.51 0.39 1.32
N GLY A 9 -7.65 -0.14 2.18
CA GLY A 9 -7.69 -1.53 2.58
C GLY A 9 -6.48 -1.95 3.39
N ARG A 10 -6.43 -3.24 3.73
CA ARG A 10 -5.31 -3.81 4.48
C ARG A 10 -4.38 -4.55 3.54
N ILE A 11 -3.09 -4.22 3.57
CA ILE A 11 -2.08 -5.00 2.84
C ILE A 11 -1.99 -6.40 3.47
N LYS A 12 -2.31 -7.43 2.69
CA LYS A 12 -2.17 -8.85 3.10
C LYS A 12 -0.79 -9.42 2.79
N ASN A 13 -0.28 -9.11 1.60
CA ASN A 13 0.99 -9.63 1.11
C ASN A 13 1.64 -8.65 0.12
N PHE A 14 2.95 -8.78 -0.11
CA PHE A 14 3.67 -8.00 -1.11
C PHE A 14 4.89 -8.76 -1.62
N ASP A 15 5.29 -8.46 -2.85
CA ASP A 15 6.56 -8.92 -3.42
C ASP A 15 7.35 -7.74 -4.00
N ARG A 16 8.28 -7.98 -4.93
CA ARG A 16 9.05 -6.91 -5.57
C ARG A 16 8.19 -5.95 -6.41
N PHE A 17 7.17 -6.45 -7.10
CA PHE A 17 6.43 -5.74 -8.16
C PHE A 17 4.99 -5.38 -7.79
N ALA A 18 4.36 -6.15 -6.92
CA ALA A 18 2.94 -6.00 -6.58
C ALA A 18 2.69 -6.14 -5.07
N LEU A 19 1.49 -5.74 -4.66
CA LEU A 19 0.92 -6.01 -3.34
C LEU A 19 -0.51 -6.55 -3.48
N VAL A 20 -0.95 -7.29 -2.47
CA VAL A 20 -2.34 -7.75 -2.35
C VAL A 20 -3.02 -6.95 -1.25
N LEU A 21 -4.11 -6.29 -1.59
CA LEU A 21 -4.95 -5.50 -0.71
C LEU A 21 -6.24 -6.26 -0.39
N ASP A 22 -6.58 -6.41 0.88
CA ASP A 22 -7.92 -6.79 1.32
C ASP A 22 -8.80 -5.55 1.40
N GLN A 23 -9.86 -5.52 0.60
CA GLN A 23 -10.90 -4.51 0.66
C GLN A 23 -12.26 -5.21 0.82
N GLY A 24 -12.79 -5.19 2.03
CA GLY A 24 -14.11 -5.77 2.32
C GLY A 24 -14.22 -7.27 2.06
N GLY A 25 -13.15 -8.04 2.29
CA GLY A 25 -13.11 -9.49 2.05
C GLY A 25 -12.76 -9.88 0.61
N THR A 26 -12.48 -8.89 -0.26
CA THR A 26 -12.01 -9.13 -1.62
C THR A 26 -10.52 -8.82 -1.73
N ASP A 27 -9.76 -9.77 -2.29
CA ASP A 27 -8.33 -9.62 -2.52
C ASP A 27 -8.07 -8.96 -3.88
N GLN A 28 -7.43 -7.79 -3.88
CA GLN A 28 -7.05 -7.06 -5.08
C GLN A 28 -5.52 -7.01 -5.23
N MET A 29 -5.02 -7.41 -6.39
CA MET A 29 -3.60 -7.27 -6.73
C MET A 29 -3.35 -5.88 -7.33
N VAL A 30 -2.45 -5.13 -6.71
CA VAL A 30 -2.06 -3.79 -7.17
C VAL A 30 -0.58 -3.78 -7.53
N PHE A 31 -0.27 -3.37 -8.77
CA PHE A 31 1.11 -3.18 -9.20
C PHE A 31 1.70 -1.89 -8.64
N LYS A 32 2.93 -1.96 -8.12
CA LYS A 32 3.59 -0.81 -7.49
C LYS A 32 3.81 0.36 -8.43
N HIS A 33 4.00 0.09 -9.72
CA HIS A 33 4.15 1.16 -10.72
C HIS A 33 2.87 1.97 -10.92
N ALA A 34 1.71 1.55 -10.41
CA ALA A 34 0.47 2.33 -10.44
C ALA A 34 0.22 3.08 -9.13
N ILE A 35 1.06 2.89 -8.10
CA ILE A 35 0.91 3.52 -6.79
C ILE A 35 1.70 4.83 -6.77
N ALA A 36 0.99 5.94 -6.54
CA ALA A 36 1.60 7.26 -6.41
C ALA A 36 2.04 7.60 -4.98
N CYS A 37 1.28 7.17 -3.98
CA CYS A 37 1.53 7.46 -2.56
C CYS A 37 0.88 6.37 -1.68
N ILE A 38 1.49 6.09 -0.53
CA ILE A 38 0.91 5.23 0.52
C ILE A 38 0.72 6.10 1.77
N LYS A 39 -0.50 6.14 2.29
CA LYS A 39 -0.84 6.85 3.53
C LYS A 39 -1.22 5.82 4.59
N THR A 40 -0.82 6.05 5.84
CA THR A 40 -1.21 5.21 6.98
C THR A 40 -2.03 6.03 7.97
N PRO A 41 -3.11 5.48 8.56
CA PRO A 41 -3.92 6.22 9.55
C PRO A 41 -3.15 6.63 10.81
N LYS A 42 -2.07 5.90 11.12
CA LYS A 42 -1.15 6.20 12.22
C LYS A 42 0.27 6.35 11.67
N PRO A 43 1.11 7.22 12.25
CA PRO A 43 2.52 7.29 11.92
C PRO A 43 3.18 5.92 12.08
N VAL A 44 3.93 5.49 11.08
CA VAL A 44 4.78 4.30 11.16
C VAL A 44 6.17 4.75 11.59
N SER A 45 6.77 4.03 12.53
CA SER A 45 8.15 4.31 12.95
C SER A 45 9.09 4.21 11.76
N ASN A 46 9.94 5.22 11.56
CA ASN A 46 10.93 5.18 10.51
C ASN A 46 12.15 4.39 11.01
N TYR A 47 12.34 3.16 10.52
CA TYR A 47 13.48 2.31 10.93
C TYR A 47 14.85 2.91 10.57
N PHE A 48 14.89 3.93 9.71
CA PHE A 48 16.12 4.63 9.33
C PHE A 48 16.46 5.82 10.24
N SER A 49 15.65 6.13 11.26
CA SER A 49 15.85 7.29 12.12
C SER A 49 16.89 7.09 13.24
N HIS A 50 17.77 6.09 13.15
CA HIS A 50 18.92 5.97 14.04
C HIS A 50 20.13 6.74 13.47
N GLN A 51 20.10 8.06 13.61
CA GLN A 51 21.26 8.94 13.77
C GLN A 51 20.87 10.14 14.65
#